data_AF-A0A139BUU7-F1
#
_entry.id   AF-A0A139BUU7-F1
#
_cell.length_a   1.000
_cell.length_b   1.000
_cell.length_c   1.000
_cell.angle_alpha   90.00
_cell.angle_beta   90.00
_cell.angle_gamma   90.00
#
_symmetry.space_group_name_H-M   'P 1'
#
loop_
_entity.id
_entity.type
_entity.pdbx_description
1 polymer ?
#
loop_
_entity_poly.entity_id
_entity_poly.type
_entity_poly.pdbx_seq_one_letter_code
_entity_poly.pdbx_strand_id
1 'polypeptide(L)'
;MISRTLILRFVAIILAVLLSTFGLLPAYAEEASQSGDSAQILQAFNLQHRNDERDKAISPKEKQQIMFLLGVVLITLVLITGGLGVAMGLYGKPVFVAHMVFAGLSVSLAIVHAIVGLVWFYPF
;
A
#
# COMPACT_ATOMS: atom_id res chain seq x y z
N MET A 1 16.54 -40.07 -9.39
CA MET A 1 16.33 -38.61 -9.54
C MET A 1 15.01 -38.24 -8.86
N ILE A 2 15.05 -37.76 -7.62
CA ILE A 2 13.86 -37.27 -6.92
C ILE A 2 13.51 -35.91 -7.52
N SER A 3 12.33 -35.81 -8.15
CA SER A 3 11.90 -34.60 -8.85
C SER A 3 11.73 -33.44 -7.87
N ARG A 4 12.28 -32.26 -8.20
CA ARG A 4 12.18 -31.03 -7.40
C ARG A 4 10.75 -30.65 -7.04
N THR A 5 9.78 -31.02 -7.88
CA THR A 5 8.34 -30.80 -7.64
C THR A 5 7.78 -31.67 -6.52
N LEU A 6 8.36 -32.84 -6.25
CA LEU A 6 7.96 -33.74 -5.18
C LEU A 6 8.35 -33.15 -3.82
N ILE A 7 9.58 -32.62 -3.72
CA ILE A 7 10.11 -32.01 -2.49
C ILE A 7 9.30 -30.76 -2.11
N LEU A 8 8.96 -29.92 -3.08
CA LEU A 8 8.13 -28.72 -2.84
C LEU A 8 6.72 -29.06 -2.31
N ARG A 9 6.12 -30.17 -2.78
CA ARG A 9 4.82 -30.64 -2.29
C ARG A 9 4.91 -31.17 -0.86
N PHE A 10 5.96 -31.92 -0.53
CA PHE A 10 6.17 -32.40 0.84
C PHE A 10 6.41 -31.26 1.83
N VAL A 11 7.20 -30.25 1.44
CA VAL A 11 7.42 -29.05 2.27
C VAL A 11 6.12 -28.29 2.52
N ALA A 12 5.28 -28.12 1.48
CA ALA A 12 3.99 -27.43 1.63
C ALA A 12 3.02 -28.19 2.56
N ILE A 13 2.99 -29.53 2.48
CA ILE A 13 2.15 -30.36 3.36
C ILE A 13 2.65 -30.31 4.81
N ILE A 14 3.97 -30.42 5.02
CA ILE A 14 4.56 -30.33 6.36
C ILE A 14 4.29 -28.95 6.97
N LEU A 15 4.39 -27.87 6.18
CA LEU A 15 4.09 -26.51 6.63
C LEU A 15 2.60 -26.33 7.00
N ALA A 16 1.68 -26.91 6.23
CA ALA A 16 0.24 -26.85 6.51
C ALA A 16 -0.15 -27.63 7.78
N VAL A 17 0.51 -28.77 8.04
CA VAL A 17 0.32 -29.56 9.26
C VAL A 17 0.88 -28.82 10.48
N LEU A 18 2.07 -28.20 10.36
CA LEU A 18 2.68 -27.39 11.43
C LEU A 18 1.86 -26.14 11.77
N LEU A 19 1.14 -25.55 10.81
CA LEU A 19 0.28 -24.39 11.06
C LEU A 19 -1.02 -24.76 11.80
N SER A 20 -1.45 -26.01 11.73
CA SER A 20 -2.71 -26.48 12.33
C SER A 20 -2.60 -26.81 13.82
N THR A 21 -1.39 -26.96 14.37
CA THR A 21 -1.17 -27.30 15.78
C THR A 21 -1.07 -26.08 16.69
N PHE A 22 -1.02 -24.86 16.14
CA PHE A 22 -0.89 -23.60 16.91
C PHE A 22 -2.24 -22.96 17.32
N GLY A 23 -3.39 -23.59 17.03
CA GLY A 23 -4.71 -22.97 17.18
C GLY A 23 -5.50 -23.26 18.46
N LEU A 24 -4.99 -24.07 19.41
CA LEU A 24 -5.76 -24.51 20.57
C LEU A 24 -5.06 -24.17 21.89
N LEU A 25 -4.98 -22.88 22.22
CA LEU A 25 -4.83 -22.45 23.61
C LEU A 25 -6.23 -22.27 24.20
N PRO A 26 -6.60 -22.99 25.28
CA PRO A 26 -7.82 -22.70 26.00
C PRO A 26 -7.69 -21.30 26.63
N ALA A 27 -8.50 -20.36 26.14
CA ALA A 27 -8.68 -19.08 26.79
C ALA A 27 -9.52 -19.30 28.05
N TYR A 28 -8.86 -19.34 29.21
CA TYR A 28 -9.55 -19.30 30.49
C TYR A 28 -10.05 -17.88 30.72
N ALA A 29 -11.37 -17.69 30.77
CA ALA A 29 -11.98 -16.46 31.23
C ALA A 29 -11.99 -16.50 32.77
N GLU A 30 -11.08 -15.76 33.39
CA GLU A 30 -11.14 -15.43 34.82
C GLU A 30 -12.35 -14.49 35.01
N GLU A 31 -13.36 -14.89 35.77
CA GLU A 31 -14.50 -14.02 36.10
C GLU A 31 -14.04 -12.91 37.06
N ALA A 32 -13.61 -11.79 36.50
CA ALA A 32 -13.40 -10.56 37.24
C ALA A 32 -14.76 -9.90 37.54
N SER A 33 -15.25 -10.17 38.74
CA SER A 33 -16.37 -9.48 39.37
C SER A 33 -15.97 -8.05 39.73
N GLN A 34 -16.02 -7.10 38.77
CA GLN A 34 -15.88 -5.68 39.07
C GLN A 34 -16.57 -4.80 38.00
N SER A 35 -17.83 -4.43 38.25
CA SER A 35 -18.64 -3.60 37.33
C SER A 35 -18.17 -2.14 37.18
N GLY A 36 -17.10 -1.73 37.88
CA GLY A 36 -16.44 -0.42 37.71
C GLY A 36 -15.19 -0.45 36.83
N ASP A 37 -14.53 -1.60 36.69
CA ASP A 37 -13.23 -1.74 36.01
C ASP A 37 -13.40 -1.85 34.49
N SER A 38 -14.45 -2.53 34.03
CA SER A 38 -14.72 -2.71 32.59
C SER A 38 -14.96 -1.39 31.86
N ALA A 39 -15.61 -0.41 32.50
CA ALA A 39 -15.84 0.92 31.92
C ALA A 39 -14.52 1.72 31.82
N GLN A 40 -13.65 1.58 32.81
CA GLN A 40 -12.34 2.23 32.83
C GLN A 40 -11.38 1.63 31.79
N ILE A 41 -11.41 0.30 31.61
CA ILE A 41 -10.67 -0.40 30.55
C ILE A 41 -11.16 0.04 29.17
N LEU A 42 -12.47 0.09 28.94
CA LEU A 42 -13.05 0.55 27.67
C LEU A 42 -12.67 2.00 27.35
N GLN A 43 -12.62 2.86 28.38
CA GLN A 43 -12.18 4.25 28.24
C GLN A 43 -10.68 4.34 27.93
N ALA A 44 -9.83 3.53 28.57
CA ALA A 44 -8.39 3.47 28.30
C ALA A 44 -8.10 2.96 26.87
N PHE A 45 -8.82 1.92 26.43
CA PHE A 45 -8.73 1.43 25.05
C PHE A 45 -9.18 2.49 24.03
N ASN A 46 -10.27 3.21 24.29
CA ASN A 46 -10.74 4.27 23.39
C ASN A 46 -9.76 5.46 23.34
N LEU A 47 -9.16 5.82 24.47
CA LEU A 47 -8.14 6.87 24.53
C LEU A 47 -6.86 6.45 23.77
N GLN A 48 -6.43 5.20 23.93
CA GLN A 48 -5.29 4.65 23.21
C GLN A 48 -5.55 4.55 21.71
N HIS A 49 -6.76 4.10 21.31
CA HIS A 49 -7.15 4.04 19.90
C HIS A 49 -7.19 5.44 19.25
N ARG A 50 -7.73 6.44 19.95
CA ARG A 50 -7.70 7.84 19.49
C ARG A 50 -6.30 8.40 19.36
N ASN A 51 -5.40 8.05 20.27
CA ASN A 51 -4.01 8.50 20.21
C ASN A 51 -3.25 7.80 19.07
N ASP A 52 -3.42 6.50 18.90
CA ASP A 52 -2.84 5.73 17.78
C ASP A 52 -3.34 6.23 16.42
N GLU A 53 -4.62 6.59 16.30
CA GLU A 53 -5.16 7.20 15.08
C GLU A 53 -4.58 8.58 14.82
N ARG A 54 -4.34 9.37 15.87
CA ARG A 54 -3.73 10.70 15.75
C ARG A 54 -2.25 10.63 15.38
N ASP A 55 -1.54 9.61 15.87
CA ASP A 55 -0.13 9.37 15.57
C ASP A 55 0.06 8.72 14.18
N LYS A 56 -0.96 8.03 13.66
CA LYS A 56 -1.02 7.56 12.26
C LYS A 56 -1.59 8.59 11.29
N ALA A 57 -2.19 9.68 11.78
CA ALA A 57 -2.76 10.71 10.93
C ALA A 57 -1.64 11.52 10.27
N ILE A 58 -1.37 11.21 8.99
CA ILE A 58 -0.45 11.97 8.14
C ILE A 58 -0.81 13.45 8.21
N SER A 59 0.17 14.29 8.58
CA SER A 59 -0.05 15.73 8.73
C SER A 59 -0.42 16.37 7.39
N PRO A 60 -1.15 17.50 7.39
CA PRO A 60 -1.48 18.21 6.15
C PRO A 60 -0.25 18.58 5.31
N LYS A 61 0.86 18.93 5.98
CA LYS A 61 2.13 19.27 5.33
C LYS A 61 2.72 18.07 4.59
N GLU A 62 2.70 16.89 5.20
CA GLU A 62 3.20 15.67 4.57
C GLU A 62 2.35 15.28 3.36
N LYS A 63 1.01 15.40 3.45
CA LYS A 63 0.12 15.17 2.31
C LYS A 63 0.46 16.08 1.13
N GLN A 64 0.72 17.37 1.39
CA GLN A 64 1.13 18.33 0.36
C GLN A 64 2.49 17.99 -0.25
N GLN A 65 3.46 17.59 0.56
CA GLN A 65 4.79 17.18 0.08
C GLN A 65 4.72 15.93 -0.80
N ILE A 66 3.95 14.92 -0.38
CA ILE A 66 3.74 13.69 -1.17
C ILE A 66 3.07 14.02 -2.50
N MET A 67 2.01 14.85 -2.49
CA MET A 67 1.36 15.29 -3.72
C MET A 67 2.33 16.03 -4.65
N PHE A 68 3.12 16.95 -4.12
CA PHE A 68 4.11 17.66 -4.90
C PHE A 68 5.13 16.72 -5.55
N LEU A 69 5.68 15.77 -4.78
CA LEU A 69 6.63 14.78 -5.30
C LEU A 69 6.02 13.88 -6.38
N LEU A 70 4.78 13.42 -6.20
CA LEU A 70 4.05 12.68 -7.25
C LEU A 70 3.91 13.51 -8.53
N GLY A 71 3.62 14.81 -8.40
CA GLY A 71 3.53 15.74 -9.53
C GLY A 71 4.87 15.94 -10.25
N VAL A 72 5.98 16.05 -9.51
CA VAL A 72 7.33 16.18 -10.10
C VAL A 72 7.70 14.93 -10.91
N VAL A 73 7.45 13.74 -10.37
CA VAL A 73 7.69 12.48 -11.09
C VAL A 73 6.82 12.41 -12.35
N LEU A 74 5.55 12.82 -12.24
CA LEU A 74 4.63 12.87 -13.37
C LEU A 74 5.12 13.79 -14.49
N ILE A 75 5.49 15.03 -14.18
CA ILE A 75 6.02 15.98 -15.16
C ILE A 75 7.27 15.40 -15.83
N THR A 76 8.15 14.77 -15.06
CA THR A 76 9.37 14.14 -15.60
C THR A 76 9.03 13.03 -16.60
N LEU A 77 8.10 12.14 -16.27
CA LEU A 77 7.65 11.07 -17.18
C LEU A 77 7.01 11.64 -18.45
N VAL A 78 6.20 12.70 -18.34
CA VAL A 78 5.56 13.35 -19.48
C VAL A 78 6.60 14.01 -20.39
N LEU A 79 7.60 14.69 -19.83
CA LEU A 79 8.69 15.28 -20.62
C LEU A 79 9.51 14.23 -21.36
N ILE A 80 9.82 13.10 -20.71
CA ILE A 80 10.50 11.96 -21.36
C ILE A 80 9.63 11.40 -22.48
N THR A 81 8.35 11.15 -22.21
CA THR A 81 7.39 10.63 -23.20
C THR A 81 7.30 11.54 -24.41
N GLY A 82 7.18 12.86 -24.19
CA GLY A 82 7.14 13.88 -25.23
C GLY A 82 8.42 13.92 -26.05
N GLY A 83 9.58 13.89 -25.38
CA GLY A 83 10.89 13.84 -26.04
C GLY A 83 11.05 12.59 -26.93
N LEU A 84 10.62 11.43 -26.44
CA LEU A 84 10.59 10.19 -27.23
C LEU A 84 9.62 10.29 -28.41
N GLY A 85 8.46 10.91 -28.21
CA GLY A 85 7.47 11.19 -29.25
C GLY A 85 8.04 12.07 -30.38
N VAL A 86 8.78 13.11 -30.02
CA VAL A 86 9.50 13.96 -30.98
C VAL A 86 10.57 13.16 -31.72
N ALA A 87 11.34 12.33 -31.01
CA ALA A 87 12.39 11.51 -31.61
C ALA A 87 11.84 10.50 -32.63
N MET A 88 10.67 9.90 -32.39
CA MET A 88 10.03 9.00 -33.34
C MET A 88 9.33 9.75 -34.49
N GLY A 89 8.61 10.85 -34.18
CA GLY A 89 7.78 11.55 -35.16
C GLY A 89 8.56 12.43 -36.13
N LEU A 90 9.61 13.11 -35.65
CA LEU A 90 10.42 14.01 -36.49
C LEU A 90 11.71 13.36 -37.00
N TYR A 91 12.35 12.55 -36.16
CA TYR A 91 13.67 11.98 -36.48
C TYR A 91 13.62 10.50 -36.90
N GLY A 92 12.44 9.88 -36.92
CA GLY A 92 12.27 8.48 -37.35
C GLY A 92 13.01 7.46 -36.47
N LYS A 93 13.38 7.82 -35.23
CA LYS A 93 14.10 6.89 -34.34
C LYS A 93 13.18 5.76 -33.88
N PRO A 94 13.66 4.50 -33.81
CA PRO A 94 12.85 3.34 -33.42
C PRO A 94 12.66 3.25 -31.90
N VAL A 95 12.14 4.31 -31.28
CA VAL A 95 11.92 4.42 -29.81
C VAL A 95 10.45 4.21 -29.41
N PHE A 96 9.63 3.66 -30.32
CA PHE A 96 8.20 3.47 -30.13
C PHE A 96 7.84 2.72 -28.84
N VAL A 97 8.50 1.59 -28.57
CA VAL A 97 8.20 0.77 -27.38
C VAL A 97 8.50 1.55 -26.11
N ALA A 98 9.63 2.25 -26.04
CA ALA A 98 9.96 3.10 -24.90
C ALA A 98 8.92 4.21 -24.72
N HIS A 99 8.56 4.90 -25.80
CA HIS A 99 7.53 5.94 -25.77
C HIS A 99 6.20 5.43 -25.22
N MET A 100 5.73 4.26 -25.69
CA MET A 100 4.49 3.63 -25.21
C MET A 100 4.54 3.25 -23.73
N VAL A 101 5.66 2.72 -23.25
CA VAL A 101 5.84 2.38 -21.83
C VAL A 101 5.79 3.64 -20.95
N PHE A 102 6.56 4.68 -21.32
CA PHE A 102 6.56 5.94 -20.57
C PHE A 102 5.20 6.65 -20.63
N ALA A 103 4.49 6.58 -21.76
CA ALA A 103 3.13 7.09 -21.89
C ALA A 103 2.17 6.37 -20.94
N GLY A 104 2.20 5.04 -20.90
CA GLY A 104 1.38 4.24 -20.00
C GLY A 104 1.65 4.57 -18.53
N LEU A 105 2.92 4.62 -18.13
CA LEU A 105 3.32 5.01 -16.76
C LEU A 105 2.87 6.43 -16.41
N SER A 106 2.98 7.37 -17.33
CA SER A 106 2.52 8.76 -17.14
C SER A 106 1.02 8.81 -16.89
N VAL A 107 0.22 8.08 -17.67
CA VAL A 107 -1.24 8.04 -17.52
C VAL A 107 -1.63 7.36 -16.21
N SER A 108 -1.04 6.21 -15.87
CA SER A 108 -1.32 5.55 -14.59
C SER A 108 -0.98 6.44 -13.40
N LEU A 109 0.16 7.13 -13.43
CA LEU A 109 0.55 8.06 -12.37
C LEU A 109 -0.36 9.30 -12.34
N ALA A 110 -0.81 9.81 -13.49
CA ALA A 110 -1.77 10.91 -13.56
C ALA A 110 -3.07 10.58 -12.84
N ILE A 111 -3.60 9.36 -13.07
CA ILE A 111 -4.81 8.88 -12.43
C ILE A 111 -4.59 8.79 -10.91
N VAL A 112 -3.51 8.17 -10.45
CA VAL A 112 -3.19 8.08 -9.02
C VAL A 112 -3.05 9.47 -8.41
N HIS A 113 -2.33 10.38 -9.05
CA HIS A 113 -2.14 11.75 -8.57
C HIS A 113 -3.47 12.50 -8.47
N ALA A 114 -4.34 12.37 -9.47
CA ALA A 114 -5.67 12.98 -9.45
C ALA A 114 -6.56 12.42 -8.33
N ILE A 115 -6.59 11.10 -8.16
CA ILE A 115 -7.37 10.43 -7.10
C ILE A 115 -6.87 10.83 -5.73
N VAL A 116 -5.56 10.77 -5.48
CA VAL A 116 -4.98 11.15 -4.18
C VAL A 116 -5.24 12.63 -3.90
N GLY A 117 -5.12 13.50 -4.91
CA GLY A 117 -5.47 14.91 -4.80
C GLY A 117 -6.93 15.13 -4.39
N LEU A 118 -7.85 14.42 -5.03
CA LEU A 118 -9.27 14.47 -4.69
C LEU A 118 -9.52 13.98 -3.26
N VAL A 119 -9.05 12.77 -2.93
CA VAL A 119 -9.32 12.12 -1.63
C VAL A 119 -8.70 12.89 -0.45
N TRP A 120 -7.55 13.52 -0.63
CA TRP A 120 -6.87 14.23 0.46
C TRP A 120 -7.25 15.70 0.61
N PHE A 121 -7.66 16.37 -0.47
CA PHE A 121 -7.86 17.83 -0.47
C PHE A 121 -9.27 18.28 -0.80
N TYR A 122 -10.16 17.37 -1.20
CA TYR A 122 -11.58 17.67 -1.39
C TYR A 122 -12.39 17.08 -0.22
N PRO A 123 -12.80 17.91 0.77
CA PRO A 123 -13.67 17.45 1.85
C PRO A 123 -15.10 17.36 1.31
N PHE A 124 -15.63 16.15 1.21
CA PHE A 124 -17.08 15.92 1.15
C PHE A 124 -17.62 15.84 2.57
#